data_AF-A0A448WT12-F1
#
_entry.id   AF-A0A448WT12-F1
#
_cell.length_a   1.000
_cell.length_b   1.000
_cell.length_c   1.000
_cell.angle_alpha   90.00
_cell.angle_beta   90.00
_cell.angle_gamma   90.00
#
_symmetry.space_group_name_H-M   'P 1'
#
loop_
_entity.id
_entity.type
_entity.pdbx_description
1 polymer ?
#
loop_
_entity_poly.entity_id
_entity_poly.type
_entity_poly.pdbx_seq_one_letter_code
_entity_poly.pdbx_strand_id
1 'polypeptide(L)'
;MDALLQVAVCNRDVGWRSHARKIVLYASDGGFHLAGDGRIAGLVMPARTSCQLSFGKDRFNSSIEYFGWHNFDETDYPSVGEVTHKFSIFDRERC
;
A
#
# COMPACT_ATOMS: atom_id res chain seq x y z
N MET A 1 2.89 6.93 -1.09
CA MET A 1 2.05 6.22 -2.08
C MET A 1 1.76 4.78 -1.68
N ASP A 2 2.68 4.11 -0.98
CA ASP A 2 2.57 2.79 -0.34
C ASP A 2 1.18 2.41 0.17
N ALA A 3 0.62 3.23 1.08
CA ALA A 3 -0.68 2.96 1.68
C ALA A 3 -1.81 2.89 0.64
N LEU A 4 -1.80 3.76 -0.38
CA LEU A 4 -2.79 3.71 -1.45
C LEU A 4 -2.67 2.44 -2.29
N LEU A 5 -1.44 2.00 -2.57
CA LEU A 5 -1.22 0.73 -3.26
C LEU A 5 -1.77 -0.43 -2.42
N GLN A 6 -1.43 -0.52 -1.13
CA GLN A 6 -1.92 -1.58 -0.24
C GLN A 6 -3.44 -1.57 -0.10
N VAL A 7 -4.08 -0.39 0.02
CA VAL A 7 -5.54 -0.26 0.06
C VAL A 7 -6.21 -0.82 -1.20
N ALA A 8 -5.59 -0.68 -2.37
CA ALA A 8 -6.12 -1.19 -3.63
C ALA A 8 -5.92 -2.71 -3.82
N VAL A 9 -4.90 -3.31 -3.20
CA VAL A 9 -4.58 -4.74 -3.39
C VAL A 9 -5.04 -5.65 -2.24
N CYS A 10 -5.26 -5.10 -1.04
CA CYS A 10 -5.71 -5.83 0.15
C CYS A 10 -7.24 -5.82 0.29
N ASN A 11 -7.96 -6.22 -0.76
CA ASN A 11 -9.43 -6.13 -0.82
C ASN A 11 -10.14 -6.75 0.39
N ARG A 12 -9.70 -7.95 0.78
CA ARG A 12 -10.28 -8.69 1.89
C ARG A 12 -10.03 -8.02 3.23
N ASP A 13 -8.80 -7.58 3.47
CA ASP A 13 -8.39 -7.10 4.79
C ASP A 13 -8.89 -5.67 5.05
N VAL A 14 -9.02 -4.85 4.00
CA VAL A 14 -9.73 -3.54 4.08
C VAL A 14 -11.25 -3.73 4.17
N GLY A 15 -11.77 -4.85 3.68
CA GLY A 15 -13.20 -5.18 3.74
C GLY A 15 -14.03 -4.48 2.66
N TRP A 16 -13.46 -4.27 1.47
CA TRP A 16 -14.19 -3.66 0.38
C TRP A 16 -15.34 -4.54 -0.09
N ARG A 17 -16.54 -3.96 -0.16
CA ARG A 17 -17.72 -4.63 -0.70
C ARG A 17 -17.64 -4.69 -2.23
N SER A 18 -18.04 -5.83 -2.82
CA SER A 18 -18.04 -6.04 -4.27
C SER A 18 -18.93 -5.03 -5.01
N HIS A 19 -20.16 -4.83 -4.53
CA HIS A 19 -21.15 -3.94 -5.16
C HIS A 19 -21.34 -2.64 -4.38
N ALA A 20 -20.27 -1.88 -4.20
CA ALA A 20 -20.31 -0.57 -3.58
C ALA A 20 -19.41 0.43 -4.31
N ARG A 21 -19.68 1.72 -4.11
CA ARG A 21 -18.69 2.74 -4.44
C ARG A 21 -17.58 2.68 -3.38
N LYS A 22 -16.34 2.51 -3.84
CA LYS A 22 -15.16 2.46 -2.99
C LYS A 22 -14.52 3.84 -3.00
N ILE A 23 -14.44 4.48 -1.84
CA ILE A 23 -13.92 5.85 -1.70
C ILE A 23 -12.77 5.80 -0.71
N VAL A 24 -11.59 6.24 -1.13
CA VAL A 24 -10.41 6.36 -0.27
C VAL A 24 -10.20 7.84 0.03
N LEU A 25 -10.30 8.21 1.31
CA LEU A 25 -9.95 9.54 1.77
C LEU A 25 -8.46 9.52 2.15
N TYR A 26 -7.64 10.22 1.37
CA TYR A 26 -6.24 10.46 1.70
C TYR A 26 -6.11 11.87 2.28
N ALA A 27 -5.55 11.97 3.49
CA ALA A 27 -5.31 13.23 4.18
C ALA A 27 -3.84 13.29 4.62
N SER A 28 -3.14 14.32 4.17
CA SER A 28 -1.76 14.63 4.54
C SER A 28 -1.53 16.14 4.38
N ASP A 29 -0.62 16.69 5.17
CA ASP A 29 -0.13 18.07 5.10
C ASP A 29 1.22 18.19 4.38
N GLY A 30 1.72 17.10 3.78
CA GLY A 30 2.98 17.03 3.07
C GLY A 30 2.87 16.44 1.66
N GLY A 31 4.01 16.41 0.96
CA GLY A 31 4.16 15.68 -0.30
C GLY A 31 4.17 14.16 -0.10
N PHE A 32 4.24 13.42 -1.21
CA PHE A 32 4.35 11.96 -1.18
C PHE A 32 5.59 11.51 -1.94
N HIS A 33 6.20 10.42 -1.46
CA HIS A 33 7.26 9.74 -2.18
C HIS A 33 6.73 8.85 -3.30
N LEU A 34 7.56 8.70 -4.33
CA LEU A 34 7.29 8.02 -5.59
C LEU A 34 8.41 7.04 -5.92
N ALA A 35 8.16 6.11 -6.85
CA ALA A 35 9.20 5.24 -7.40
C ALA A 35 10.44 6.05 -7.82
N GLY A 36 11.60 5.58 -7.37
CA GLY A 36 12.90 6.23 -7.48
C GLY A 36 13.36 6.90 -6.18
N ASP A 37 12.44 7.38 -5.33
CA ASP A 37 12.80 8.09 -4.10
C ASP A 37 13.45 7.17 -3.07
N GLY A 38 13.02 5.91 -2.97
CA GLY A 38 13.56 4.92 -2.02
C GLY A 38 15.03 4.60 -2.27
N ARG A 39 15.56 4.93 -3.46
CA ARG A 39 16.98 4.79 -3.80
C ARG A 39 17.90 5.55 -2.82
N ILE A 40 17.45 6.67 -2.26
CA ILE A 40 18.23 7.44 -1.27
C ILE A 40 18.46 6.65 0.03
N ALA A 41 17.57 5.71 0.33
CA ALA A 41 17.63 4.82 1.49
C ALA A 41 18.16 3.42 1.15
N GLY A 42 18.65 3.21 -0.08
CA GLY A 42 19.13 1.90 -0.56
C GLY A 42 18.01 0.92 -0.96
N LEU A 43 16.74 1.36 -0.99
CA LEU A 43 15.61 0.56 -1.41
C LEU A 43 15.53 0.56 -2.93
N VAL A 44 16.22 -0.39 -3.55
CA VAL A 44 16.33 -0.49 -5.03
C VAL A 44 15.37 -1.49 -5.66
N MET A 45 14.70 -2.29 -4.83
CA MET A 45 13.71 -3.27 -5.30
C MET A 45 12.38 -2.55 -5.54
N PRO A 46 11.69 -2.79 -6.68
CA PRO A 46 10.38 -2.19 -6.93
C PRO A 46 9.33 -2.54 -5.87
N ALA A 47 8.33 -1.67 -5.72
CA ALA A 47 7.21 -1.87 -4.80
C ALA A 47 6.50 -3.22 -5.03
N ARG A 48 6.14 -3.91 -3.93
CA ARG A 48 5.32 -5.13 -4.05
C ARG A 48 3.88 -4.80 -4.39
N THR A 49 3.42 -5.30 -5.55
CA THR A 49 2.06 -5.04 -6.06
C THR A 49 1.01 -6.09 -5.66
N SER A 50 1.35 -6.92 -4.67
CA SER A 50 0.44 -7.84 -3.96
C SER A 50 0.21 -7.35 -2.53
N CYS A 51 -0.85 -7.81 -1.89
CA CYS A 51 -1.12 -7.47 -0.50
C CYS A 51 -0.01 -7.98 0.44
N GLN A 52 0.50 -7.09 1.30
CA GLN A 52 1.56 -7.37 2.26
C GLN A 52 1.12 -7.21 3.73
N LEU A 53 -0.16 -6.89 3.97
CA LEU A 53 -0.66 -6.71 5.33
C LEU A 53 -0.63 -8.03 6.10
N SER A 54 -0.09 -7.99 7.32
CA SER A 54 0.04 -9.14 8.21
C SER A 54 0.08 -8.69 9.67
N PHE A 55 -0.16 -9.62 10.59
CA PHE A 55 0.17 -9.40 12.00
C PHE A 55 1.68 -9.52 12.18
N GLY A 56 2.26 -8.54 12.87
CA GLY A 56 3.69 -8.47 13.11
C GLY A 56 4.01 -7.51 14.24
N LYS A 57 5.19 -7.70 14.82
CA LYS A 57 5.70 -6.83 15.88
C LYS A 57 6.14 -5.50 15.29
N ASP A 58 5.91 -4.42 16.03
CA ASP A 58 6.41 -3.11 15.65
C ASP A 58 7.94 -3.11 15.55
N ARG A 59 8.47 -2.41 14.54
CA ARG A 59 9.90 -2.31 14.27
C ARG A 59 10.67 -1.65 15.43
N PHE A 60 10.05 -0.69 16.11
CA PHE A 60 10.70 0.12 17.14
C PHE A 60 10.33 -0.33 18.56
N ASN A 61 9.20 -1.01 18.73
CA ASN A 61 8.73 -1.54 20.00
C ASN A 61 8.18 -2.96 19.86
N SER A 62 9.02 -3.96 20.13
CA SER A 62 8.65 -5.38 20.02
C SER A 62 7.54 -5.85 20.97
N SER A 63 7.12 -5.01 21.92
CA SER A 63 5.97 -5.28 22.80
C SER A 63 4.63 -4.94 22.14
N ILE A 64 4.64 -4.21 21.02
CA ILE A 64 3.46 -3.87 20.24
C ILE A 64 3.38 -4.83 19.06
N GLU A 65 2.21 -5.44 18.87
CA GLU A 65 1.88 -6.26 17.71
C GLU A 65 0.61 -5.70 17.06
N TYR A 66 0.64 -5.50 15.74
CA TYR A 66 -0.50 -4.95 15.00
C TYR A 66 -0.57 -5.49 13.58
N PHE A 67 -1.76 -5.37 12.99
CA PHE A 67 -1.98 -5.69 11.60
C PHE A 67 -1.52 -4.53 10.72
N GLY A 68 -0.50 -4.74 9.89
CA GLY A 68 0.13 -3.68 9.11
C GLY A 68 1.09 -4.20 8.05
N TRP A 69 1.71 -3.28 7.31
CA TRP A 69 2.76 -3.61 6.35
C TRP A 69 4.12 -3.51 7.05
N HIS A 70 4.64 -4.65 7.50
CA HIS A 70 5.85 -4.71 8.34
C HIS A 70 7.17 -4.75 7.56
N ASN A 71 7.13 -5.09 6.28
CA ASN A 71 8.29 -5.15 5.38
C ASN A 71 8.31 -4.02 4.36
N PHE A 72 7.89 -2.81 4.77
CA PHE A 72 7.87 -1.62 3.92
C PHE A 72 9.27 -1.12 3.55
N ASP A 73 10.30 -1.46 4.34
CA ASP A 73 11.69 -1.09 4.13
C ASP A 73 12.47 -2.12 3.29
N GLU A 74 11.79 -3.05 2.64
CA GLU A 74 12.42 -3.97 1.67
C GLU A 74 12.37 -3.43 0.23
N THR A 75 11.44 -2.52 -0.07
CA THR A 75 11.11 -2.08 -1.43
C THR A 75 10.92 -0.59 -1.53
N ASP A 76 11.16 -0.04 -2.71
CA ASP A 76 10.89 1.33 -3.09
C ASP A 76 9.38 1.65 -3.06
N TYR A 77 9.05 2.93 -3.08
CA TYR A 77 7.71 3.45 -3.24
C TYR A 77 7.14 3.07 -4.62
N PRO A 78 5.82 2.94 -4.77
CA PRO A 78 5.22 2.65 -6.06
C PRO A 78 5.18 3.89 -6.95
N SER A 79 5.21 3.64 -8.25
CA SER A 79 4.97 4.66 -9.27
C SER A 79 3.48 5.04 -9.30
N VAL A 80 3.19 6.23 -9.82
CA VAL A 80 1.80 6.67 -10.07
C VAL A 80 1.08 5.66 -10.98
N GLY A 81 1.77 5.16 -12.00
CA GLY A 81 1.20 4.20 -12.96
C GLY A 81 0.80 2.87 -12.31
N GLU A 82 1.61 2.35 -11.38
CA GLU A 82 1.28 1.11 -10.64
C GLU A 82 0.04 1.29 -9.76
N VAL A 83 -0.03 2.41 -9.03
CA VAL A 83 -1.19 2.73 -8.19
C VAL A 83 -2.44 2.85 -9.07
N THR A 84 -2.41 3.67 -10.12
CA THR A 84 -3.54 3.84 -11.05
C THR A 84 -3.97 2.51 -11.67
N HIS A 85 -3.02 1.66 -12.06
CA HIS A 85 -3.32 0.35 -12.63
C HIS A 85 -4.08 -0.54 -11.63
N LYS A 86 -3.65 -0.60 -10.36
CA LYS A 86 -4.34 -1.40 -9.33
C LYS A 86 -5.72 -0.84 -8.99
N PHE A 87 -5.88 0.47 -8.87
CA PHE A 87 -7.20 1.09 -8.70
C PHE A 87 -8.14 0.83 -9.91
N SER A 88 -7.61 0.71 -11.12
CA SER A 88 -8.43 0.37 -12.30
C SER A 88 -8.93 -1.08 -12.30
N ILE A 89 -8.18 -2.02 -11.69
CA ILE A 89 -8.60 -3.43 -11.55
C ILE A 89 -9.59 -3.55 -10.39
N PHE A 90 -9.31 -2.84 -9.31
CA PHE A 90 -10.15 -2.70 -8.13
C PHE A 90 -11.59 -2.26 -8.45
N ASP A 91 -11.78 -1.41 -9.45
CA ASP A 91 -13.10 -0.98 -9.94
C ASP A 91 -13.74 -1.95 -10.95
N ARG A 92 -13.00 -2.93 -11.47
CA ARG A 92 -13.46 -3.86 -12.52
C ARG A 92 -14.11 -5.15 -12.00
N GLU A 93 -14.08 -5.44 -10.70
CA GLU A 93 -14.89 -6.51 -10.08
C GLU A 93 -16.42 -6.18 -10.06
N ARG A 94 -16.85 -5.30 -10.96
CA ARG A 94 -18.19 -4.70 -11.04
C ARG A 94 -18.99 -5.21 -12.24
N CYS A 95 -18.38 -6.01 -13.12
CA CYS A 95 -19.00 -6.55 -14.33
C CYS A 95 -18.97 -8.07 -14.31
#